data_AF-A0AAN6TYK0-F1
#
_entry.id   AF-A0AAN6TYK0-F1
#
_cell.length_a   1.000
_cell.length_b   1.000
_cell.length_c   1.000
_cell.angle_alpha   90.00
_cell.angle_beta   90.00
_cell.angle_gamma   90.00
#
_symmetry.space_group_name_H-M   'P 1'
#
loop_
_entity.id
_entity.type
_entity.pdbx_description
1 polymer ?
#
loop_
_entity_poly.entity_id
_entity_poly.type
_entity_poly.pdbx_seq_one_letter_code
_entity_poly.pdbx_strand_id
1 'polypeptide(L)'
;MRAPSLSRRSRARPVSQADLTTLFKNSEIPQIDIWREFKSRKGLGDLTPEDAFKTATVYRVAATDSSSTWKGALERDHNIDPYTLHYTALPLFLSRVRNAAVPLEAMGLHMLSTASSLGYTPSTLTLMSSLLDQPPESFLRFRQLLRDVESRFKRLLRTENNPDAFTLQGCLLLKDGGSALEALNYFNWAIKAAHRISPSTAVPARDPSNPTNSSSRQPRWTFEGSCHLNRGRILLEQGQADKALASFTVVALELDLADGYVELAKLLPRDTPERETYLLKAAQAGNFEACRLLALGLADKAFDASLPSVDRVRAIMMATEWAQVDPDSSQREGVVAQVEEKMTEFRRERGWLRE
;
A
#
# COMPACT_ATOMS: atom_id res chain seq x y z
N MET A 1 -16.76 -1.66 -20.30
CA MET A 1 -16.13 -1.59 -18.96
C MET A 1 -16.29 -0.16 -18.44
N ARG A 2 -17.08 0.03 -17.38
CA ARG A 2 -17.23 1.35 -16.72
C ARG A 2 -16.32 1.33 -15.50
N ALA A 3 -15.15 1.96 -15.61
CA ALA A 3 -14.31 2.21 -14.45
C ALA A 3 -15.11 3.00 -13.39
N PRO A 4 -14.90 2.75 -12.08
CA PRO A 4 -15.43 3.61 -11.04
C PRO A 4 -15.05 5.04 -11.39
N SER A 5 -16.07 5.89 -11.43
CA SER A 5 -15.90 7.25 -11.87
C SER A 5 -16.28 8.14 -10.71
N LEU A 6 -15.41 9.09 -10.38
CA LEU A 6 -15.76 10.24 -9.56
C LEU A 6 -16.87 11.09 -10.21
N SER A 7 -17.51 10.65 -11.30
CA SER A 7 -18.59 11.32 -12.02
C SER A 7 -19.99 11.11 -11.44
N ARG A 8 -20.19 10.67 -10.18
CA ARG A 8 -21.52 10.82 -9.56
C ARG A 8 -21.90 12.31 -9.64
N ARG A 9 -22.87 12.60 -10.52
CA ARG A 9 -23.16 13.92 -11.09
C ARG A 9 -23.71 14.89 -10.04
N SER A 10 -22.86 15.39 -9.17
CA SER A 10 -23.09 16.71 -8.56
C SER A 10 -22.52 17.74 -9.53
N ARG A 11 -23.35 18.66 -10.01
CA ARG A 11 -22.94 19.86 -10.78
C ARG A 11 -22.20 20.80 -9.82
N ALA A 12 -21.03 20.40 -9.36
CA ALA A 12 -20.12 21.29 -8.67
C ALA A 12 -19.63 22.34 -9.68
N ARG A 13 -19.77 23.62 -9.32
CA ARG A 13 -19.25 24.76 -10.07
C ARG A 13 -17.76 24.51 -10.36
N PRO A 14 -17.26 24.81 -11.56
CA PRO A 14 -15.85 24.65 -11.84
C PRO A 14 -15.02 25.48 -10.85
N VAL A 15 -14.00 24.88 -10.25
CA VAL A 15 -13.01 25.60 -9.45
C VAL A 15 -12.34 26.56 -10.43
N SER A 16 -12.51 27.86 -10.20
CA SER A 16 -11.97 28.85 -11.11
C SER A 16 -10.46 28.92 -10.92
N GLN A 17 -9.71 29.35 -11.93
CA GLN A 17 -8.27 29.59 -11.80
C GLN A 17 -7.98 30.62 -10.68
N ALA A 18 -8.95 31.48 -10.33
CA ALA A 18 -8.88 32.38 -9.18
C ALA A 18 -8.89 31.65 -7.82
N ASP A 19 -9.45 30.44 -7.74
CA ASP A 19 -9.37 29.58 -6.56
C ASP A 19 -8.00 28.87 -6.44
N LEU A 20 -7.24 28.77 -7.54
CA LEU A 20 -5.84 28.31 -7.51
C LEU A 20 -4.88 29.42 -7.07
N THR A 21 -5.19 30.69 -7.35
CA THR A 21 -4.39 31.82 -6.83
C THR A 21 -4.56 32.03 -5.33
N THR A 22 -5.65 31.56 -4.73
CA THR A 22 -5.81 31.54 -3.27
C THR A 22 -5.15 30.33 -2.60
N LEU A 23 -4.72 29.33 -3.38
CA LEU A 23 -4.09 28.09 -2.90
C LEU A 23 -2.62 28.25 -2.51
N PHE A 24 -1.95 29.34 -2.91
CA PHE A 24 -0.53 29.57 -2.62
C PHE A 24 -0.30 30.97 -2.05
N LYS A 25 -0.29 31.12 -0.72
CA LYS A 25 0.12 32.37 -0.06
C LYS A 25 1.64 32.47 0.04
N ASN A 26 2.17 33.70 0.08
CA ASN A 26 3.61 33.94 0.19
C ASN A 26 4.27 33.32 1.43
N SER A 27 3.50 33.11 2.51
CA SER A 27 3.93 32.47 3.75
C SER A 27 4.03 30.94 3.68
N GLU A 28 3.74 30.33 2.54
CA GLU A 28 3.54 28.88 2.41
C GLU A 28 4.72 28.14 1.76
N ILE A 29 5.93 28.73 1.73
CA ILE A 29 7.12 27.99 1.28
C ILE A 29 7.40 26.89 2.31
N PRO A 30 7.40 25.61 1.92
CA PRO A 30 7.69 24.53 2.85
C PRO A 30 9.15 24.65 3.35
N GLN A 31 9.39 24.31 4.62
CA GLN A 31 10.75 24.29 5.15
C GLN A 31 11.58 23.21 4.49
N ILE A 32 12.87 23.49 4.23
CA ILE A 32 13.80 22.55 3.57
C ILE A 32 13.89 21.20 4.30
N ASP A 33 13.67 21.18 5.62
CA ASP A 33 13.76 19.99 6.45
C ASP A 33 12.78 18.89 6.06
N ILE A 34 11.64 19.24 5.43
CA ILE A 34 10.67 18.26 4.92
C ILE A 34 11.32 17.36 3.86
N TRP A 35 12.09 17.94 2.94
CA TRP A 35 12.78 17.16 1.90
C TRP A 35 14.00 16.42 2.46
N ARG A 36 14.68 16.97 3.48
CA ARG A 36 15.78 16.28 4.16
C ARG A 36 15.29 15.03 4.90
N GLU A 37 14.20 15.15 5.66
CA GLU A 37 13.55 14.03 6.35
C GLU A 37 13.01 12.99 5.36
N PHE A 38 12.42 13.43 4.25
CA PHE A 38 11.93 12.51 3.25
C PHE A 38 13.07 11.75 2.55
N LYS A 39 14.15 12.46 2.18
CA LYS A 39 15.32 11.85 1.52
C LYS A 39 15.97 10.77 2.41
N SER A 40 16.07 11.00 3.73
CA SER A 40 16.64 10.01 4.65
C SER A 40 15.79 8.75 4.82
N ARG A 41 14.47 8.85 4.65
CA ARG A 41 13.53 7.72 4.86
C ARG A 41 13.17 6.97 3.58
N LYS A 42 12.88 7.69 2.49
CA LYS A 42 12.27 7.14 1.27
C LYS A 42 13.08 7.41 0.01
N GLY A 43 14.13 8.24 0.09
CA GLY A 43 14.86 8.73 -1.07
C GLY A 43 14.10 9.85 -1.81
N LEU A 44 14.82 10.59 -2.65
CA LEU A 44 14.28 11.72 -3.42
C LEU A 44 14.61 11.55 -4.92
N GLY A 45 14.69 10.30 -5.37
CA GLY A 45 15.36 9.98 -6.64
C GLY A 45 16.80 10.50 -6.62
N ASP A 46 17.19 11.14 -7.70
CA ASP A 46 18.53 11.74 -7.88
C ASP A 46 18.61 13.18 -7.36
N LEU A 47 17.51 13.76 -6.86
CA LEU A 47 17.47 15.15 -6.40
C LEU A 47 18.15 15.33 -5.04
N THR A 48 18.76 16.51 -4.84
CA THR A 48 19.09 16.99 -3.49
C THR A 48 17.89 17.67 -2.83
N PRO A 49 17.83 17.72 -1.48
CA PRO A 49 16.81 18.51 -0.78
C PRO A 49 16.82 19.98 -1.21
N GLU A 50 18.00 20.52 -1.51
CA GLU A 50 18.22 21.88 -2.00
C GLU A 50 17.61 22.08 -3.40
N ASP A 51 17.76 21.12 -4.31
CA ASP A 51 17.12 21.15 -5.64
C ASP A 51 15.60 21.15 -5.52
N ALA A 52 15.06 20.30 -4.64
CA ALA A 52 13.62 20.21 -4.43
C ALA A 52 13.04 21.48 -3.76
N PHE A 53 13.73 22.04 -2.77
CA PHE A 53 13.36 23.31 -2.16
C PHE A 53 13.36 24.46 -3.18
N LYS A 54 14.42 24.55 -3.99
CA LYS A 54 14.51 25.54 -5.08
C LYS A 54 13.39 25.33 -6.10
N THR A 55 13.14 24.10 -6.51
CA THR A 55 12.06 23.74 -7.44
C THR A 55 10.70 24.15 -6.91
N ALA A 56 10.38 23.85 -5.65
CA ALA A 56 9.12 24.24 -5.03
C ALA A 56 8.96 25.76 -4.99
N THR A 57 10.05 26.50 -4.71
CA THR A 57 10.05 27.97 -4.68
C THR A 57 9.74 28.56 -6.06
N VAL A 58 10.41 28.07 -7.11
CA VAL A 58 10.20 28.50 -8.50
C VAL A 58 8.81 28.10 -8.97
N TYR A 59 8.40 26.86 -8.72
CA TYR A 59 7.10 26.34 -9.10
C TYR A 59 5.97 27.17 -8.52
N ARG A 60 6.06 27.58 -7.26
CA ARG A 60 5.04 28.43 -6.62
C ARG A 60 4.83 29.73 -7.42
N VAL A 61 5.91 30.42 -7.77
CA VAL A 61 5.85 31.67 -8.53
C VAL A 61 5.24 31.44 -9.92
N ALA A 62 5.70 30.40 -10.61
CA ALA A 62 5.19 30.04 -11.93
C ALA A 62 3.71 29.62 -11.92
N ALA A 63 3.27 28.85 -10.91
CA ALA A 63 1.90 28.36 -10.80
C ALA A 63 0.89 29.47 -10.44
N THR A 64 1.36 30.58 -9.84
CA THR A 64 0.54 31.79 -9.61
C THR A 64 0.45 32.70 -10.82
N ASP A 65 1.28 32.49 -11.85
CA ASP A 65 1.13 33.20 -13.12
C ASP A 65 -0.16 32.74 -13.82
N SER A 66 -1.00 33.71 -14.17
CA SER A 66 -2.26 33.47 -14.87
C SER A 66 -2.09 33.10 -16.34
N SER A 67 -0.87 33.16 -16.88
CA SER A 67 -0.59 32.81 -18.28
C SER A 67 -0.93 31.34 -18.59
N SER A 68 -1.53 31.04 -19.73
CA SER A 68 -1.84 29.65 -20.12
C SER A 68 -0.58 28.81 -20.44
N THR A 69 0.58 29.45 -20.53
CA THR A 69 1.86 28.86 -20.97
C THR A 69 2.82 28.53 -19.84
N TRP A 70 2.50 28.84 -18.58
CA TRP A 70 3.43 28.67 -17.45
C TRP A 70 3.95 27.23 -17.30
N LYS A 71 3.14 26.22 -17.65
CA LYS A 71 3.56 24.82 -17.60
C LYS A 71 4.72 24.50 -18.54
N GLY A 72 4.71 25.09 -19.75
CA GLY A 72 5.81 24.93 -20.70
C GLY A 72 7.04 25.78 -20.32
N ALA A 73 6.82 26.88 -19.61
CA ALA A 73 7.88 27.72 -19.08
C ALA A 73 8.69 27.02 -17.97
N LEU A 74 8.10 26.11 -17.19
CA LEU A 74 8.83 25.35 -16.15
C LEU A 74 10.05 24.61 -16.72
N GLU A 75 9.87 23.88 -17.81
CA GLU A 75 10.96 23.13 -18.42
C GLU A 75 11.91 24.06 -19.18
N ARG A 76 11.35 24.93 -20.05
CA ARG A 76 12.14 25.80 -20.92
C ARG A 76 12.95 26.86 -20.19
N ASP A 77 12.34 27.50 -19.19
CA ASP A 77 12.87 28.73 -18.56
C ASP A 77 13.49 28.43 -17.19
N HIS A 78 13.12 27.30 -16.56
CA HIS A 78 13.57 26.93 -15.22
C HIS A 78 14.23 25.55 -15.11
N ASN A 79 14.30 24.77 -16.19
CA ASN A 79 14.84 23.41 -16.20
C ASN A 79 14.15 22.49 -15.16
N ILE A 80 12.85 22.68 -14.97
CA ILE A 80 12.02 21.84 -14.09
C ILE A 80 11.22 20.89 -14.98
N ASP A 81 11.77 19.69 -15.18
CA ASP A 81 11.10 18.63 -15.92
C ASP A 81 10.03 17.92 -15.07
N PRO A 82 9.18 17.06 -15.68
CA PRO A 82 8.14 16.35 -14.93
C PRO A 82 8.66 15.37 -13.86
N TYR A 83 9.88 14.83 -14.02
CA TYR A 83 10.53 13.96 -13.03
C TYR A 83 10.87 14.77 -11.77
N THR A 84 11.50 15.93 -11.96
CA THR A 84 11.91 16.85 -10.90
C THR A 84 10.68 17.33 -10.13
N LEU A 85 9.61 17.65 -10.86
CA LEU A 85 8.36 18.07 -10.28
C LEU A 85 7.68 16.97 -9.45
N HIS A 86 7.72 15.72 -9.93
CA HIS A 86 7.19 14.57 -9.20
C HIS A 86 7.91 14.35 -7.86
N TYR A 87 9.23 14.20 -7.88
CA TYR A 87 10.00 13.91 -6.66
C TYR A 87 10.02 15.08 -5.69
N THR A 88 9.95 16.33 -6.17
CA THR A 88 9.77 17.50 -5.30
C THR A 88 8.41 17.49 -4.60
N ALA A 89 7.37 16.99 -5.26
CA ALA A 89 6.00 16.99 -4.76
C ALA A 89 5.70 15.88 -3.77
N LEU A 90 6.35 14.72 -3.88
CA LEU A 90 6.10 13.54 -3.03
C LEU A 90 6.16 13.86 -1.52
N PRO A 91 7.20 14.55 -1.01
CA PRO A 91 7.25 14.90 0.41
C PRO A 91 6.09 15.78 0.82
N LEU A 92 5.71 16.77 0.00
CA LEU A 92 4.61 17.68 0.32
C LEU A 92 3.25 16.97 0.32
N PHE A 93 3.05 16.07 -0.63
CA PHE A 93 1.82 15.30 -0.77
C PHE A 93 1.67 14.20 0.29
N LEU A 94 2.76 13.49 0.61
CA LEU A 94 2.76 12.39 1.58
C LEU A 94 2.97 12.84 3.02
N SER A 95 3.35 14.10 3.24
CA SER A 95 3.46 14.72 4.56
C SER A 95 2.09 14.88 5.19
N ARG A 96 1.62 13.81 5.85
CA ARG A 96 0.57 13.91 6.87
C ARG A 96 1.18 14.50 8.15
N VAL A 97 1.77 15.70 8.07
CA VAL A 97 2.28 16.39 9.25
C VAL A 97 1.06 16.76 10.08
N ARG A 98 0.85 16.04 11.18
CA ARG A 98 -0.34 16.13 12.04
C ARG A 98 -0.61 17.54 12.61
N ASN A 99 0.31 18.48 12.45
CA ASN A 99 0.26 19.83 13.02
C ASN A 99 0.68 20.95 12.04
N ALA A 100 0.74 20.71 10.73
CA ALA A 100 1.13 21.78 9.80
C ALA A 100 0.00 22.81 9.67
N ALA A 101 0.28 24.07 10.02
CA ALA A 101 -0.65 25.20 9.88
C ALA A 101 -0.96 25.56 8.41
N VAL A 102 -0.25 24.95 7.45
CA VAL A 102 -0.35 25.21 6.01
C VAL A 102 -0.68 23.91 5.28
N PRO A 103 -1.64 23.88 4.33
CA PRO A 103 -1.98 22.68 3.57
C PRO A 103 -0.94 22.39 2.47
N LEU A 104 0.26 21.97 2.87
CA LEU A 104 1.35 21.54 1.98
C LEU A 104 0.91 20.46 0.98
N GLU A 105 -0.05 19.63 1.39
CA GLU A 105 -0.68 18.60 0.57
C GLU A 105 -1.27 19.19 -0.72
N ALA A 106 -1.88 20.38 -0.65
CA ALA A 106 -2.50 21.01 -1.81
C ALA A 106 -1.45 21.39 -2.87
N MET A 107 -0.28 21.88 -2.43
CA MET A 107 0.86 22.15 -3.30
C MET A 107 1.43 20.87 -3.91
N GLY A 108 1.66 19.85 -3.08
CA GLY A 108 2.12 18.54 -3.55
C GLY A 108 1.16 17.93 -4.59
N LEU A 109 -0.14 17.98 -4.33
CA LEU A 109 -1.18 17.50 -5.25
C LEU A 109 -1.18 18.29 -6.56
N HIS A 110 -1.06 19.62 -6.51
CA HIS A 110 -1.03 20.46 -7.71
C HIS A 110 0.23 20.20 -8.56
N MET A 111 1.39 20.04 -7.91
CA MET A 111 2.65 19.67 -8.57
C MET A 111 2.55 18.28 -9.23
N LEU A 112 2.04 17.27 -8.53
CA LEU A 112 1.81 15.93 -9.10
C LEU A 112 0.81 15.99 -10.26
N SER A 113 -0.28 16.75 -10.12
CA SER A 113 -1.28 16.92 -11.18
C SER A 113 -0.66 17.59 -12.41
N THR A 114 0.22 18.58 -12.20
CA THR A 114 0.95 19.24 -13.27
C THR A 114 1.90 18.27 -13.98
N ALA A 115 2.70 17.50 -13.25
CA ALA A 115 3.58 16.47 -13.82
C ALA A 115 2.79 15.41 -14.61
N SER A 116 1.64 14.97 -14.07
CA SER A 116 0.69 14.09 -14.77
C SER A 116 0.18 14.74 -16.07
N SER A 117 -0.16 16.03 -16.03
CA SER A 117 -0.60 16.79 -17.20
C SER A 117 0.50 16.95 -18.27
N LEU A 118 1.76 16.93 -17.87
CA LEU A 118 2.92 16.90 -18.77
C LEU A 118 3.24 15.48 -19.29
N GLY A 119 2.48 14.47 -18.88
CA GLY A 119 2.61 13.10 -19.39
C GLY A 119 3.48 12.18 -18.52
N TYR A 120 3.86 12.61 -17.32
CA TYR A 120 4.68 11.77 -16.43
C TYR A 120 3.83 10.73 -15.71
N THR A 121 3.88 9.49 -16.24
CA THR A 121 3.09 8.35 -15.77
C THR A 121 3.19 8.09 -14.26
N PRO A 122 4.37 8.15 -13.60
CA PRO A 122 4.46 7.96 -12.15
C PRO A 122 3.56 8.91 -11.36
N SER A 123 3.44 10.18 -11.76
CA SER A 123 2.53 11.13 -11.11
C SER A 123 1.06 10.77 -11.28
N THR A 124 0.67 10.28 -12.47
CA THR A 124 -0.69 9.75 -12.67
C THR A 124 -0.96 8.58 -11.73
N LEU A 125 -0.03 7.62 -11.64
CA LEU A 125 -0.17 6.44 -10.79
C LEU A 125 -0.20 6.78 -9.30
N THR A 126 0.68 7.67 -8.82
CA THR A 126 0.70 8.12 -7.41
C THR A 126 -0.60 8.81 -7.01
N LEU A 127 -1.14 9.67 -7.88
CA LEU A 127 -2.42 10.33 -7.59
C LEU A 127 -3.57 9.32 -7.54
N MET A 128 -3.60 8.37 -8.47
CA MET A 128 -4.63 7.33 -8.48
C MET A 128 -4.49 6.35 -7.31
N SER A 129 -3.27 6.02 -6.88
CA SER A 129 -3.05 5.15 -5.73
C SER A 129 -3.47 5.81 -4.42
N SER A 130 -3.35 7.14 -4.30
CA SER A 130 -3.81 7.85 -3.10
C SER A 130 -5.32 7.72 -2.86
N LEU A 131 -6.10 7.47 -3.92
CA LEU A 131 -7.52 7.15 -3.82
C LEU A 131 -7.78 5.81 -3.12
N LEU A 132 -6.78 4.93 -2.95
CA LEU A 132 -6.90 3.67 -2.19
C LEU A 132 -6.84 3.92 -0.68
N ASP A 133 -6.06 4.89 -0.24
CA ASP A 133 -5.82 5.14 1.19
C ASP A 133 -6.74 6.20 1.80
N GLN A 134 -7.36 7.02 0.96
CA GLN A 134 -8.16 8.16 1.40
C GLN A 134 -9.64 7.98 1.03
N PRO A 135 -10.57 8.45 1.87
CA PRO A 135 -11.97 8.48 1.49
C PRO A 135 -12.18 9.45 0.31
N PRO A 136 -13.09 9.17 -0.63
CA PRO A 136 -13.35 10.04 -1.79
C PRO A 136 -13.65 11.50 -1.42
N GLU A 137 -14.23 11.71 -0.24
CA GLU A 137 -14.58 13.01 0.34
C GLU A 137 -13.35 13.90 0.54
N SER A 138 -12.18 13.33 0.85
CA SER A 138 -10.93 14.08 1.04
C SER A 138 -10.53 14.85 -0.21
N PHE A 139 -10.95 14.40 -1.40
CA PHE A 139 -10.57 15.00 -2.68
C PHE A 139 -11.64 15.88 -3.31
N LEU A 140 -12.76 16.16 -2.63
CA LEU A 140 -13.84 16.96 -3.20
C LEU A 140 -13.37 18.34 -3.67
N ARG A 141 -12.43 18.96 -2.93
CA ARG A 141 -11.82 20.25 -3.26
C ARG A 141 -10.94 20.21 -4.52
N PHE A 142 -10.41 19.03 -4.85
CA PHE A 142 -9.49 18.82 -5.96
C PHE A 142 -10.09 18.03 -7.11
N ARG A 143 -11.42 17.85 -7.10
CA ARG A 143 -12.14 17.01 -8.06
C ARG A 143 -11.83 17.34 -9.51
N GLN A 144 -11.60 18.61 -9.83
CA GLN A 144 -11.25 19.00 -11.19
C GLN A 144 -9.86 18.53 -11.60
N LEU A 145 -8.85 18.75 -10.76
CA LEU A 145 -7.49 18.27 -11.01
C LEU A 145 -7.48 16.76 -11.22
N LEU A 146 -8.28 16.03 -10.44
CA LEU A 146 -8.37 14.57 -10.56
C LEU A 146 -9.11 14.09 -11.82
N ARG A 147 -10.00 14.88 -12.45
CA ARG A 147 -10.65 14.45 -13.71
C ARG A 147 -9.65 14.28 -14.85
N ASP A 148 -8.66 15.17 -14.92
CA ASP A 148 -7.62 15.09 -15.96
C ASP A 148 -6.69 13.90 -15.69
N VAL A 149 -6.37 13.67 -14.42
CA VAL A 149 -5.59 12.51 -13.95
C VAL A 149 -6.33 11.20 -14.27
N GLU A 150 -7.63 11.10 -13.96
CA GLU A 150 -8.46 9.94 -14.32
C GLU A 150 -8.48 9.70 -15.83
N SER A 151 -8.58 10.76 -16.63
CA SER A 151 -8.63 10.65 -18.09
C SER A 151 -7.33 10.07 -18.64
N ARG A 152 -6.19 10.49 -18.07
CA ARG A 152 -4.87 9.92 -18.39
C ARG A 152 -4.73 8.49 -17.90
N PHE A 153 -5.17 8.20 -16.68
CA PHE A 153 -5.18 6.83 -16.16
C PHE A 153 -5.98 5.88 -17.05
N LYS A 154 -7.17 6.31 -17.51
CA LYS A 154 -7.98 5.56 -18.50
C LYS A 154 -7.27 5.38 -19.84
N ARG A 155 -6.41 6.33 -20.24
CA ARG A 155 -5.54 6.18 -21.41
C ARG A 155 -4.47 5.11 -21.17
N LEU A 156 -3.76 5.14 -20.03
CA LEU A 156 -2.77 4.12 -19.65
C LEU A 156 -3.35 2.70 -19.77
N LEU A 157 -4.57 2.50 -19.27
CA LEU A 157 -5.29 1.23 -19.33
C LEU A 157 -5.61 0.76 -20.76
N ARG A 158 -5.79 1.68 -21.70
CA ARG A 158 -6.19 1.37 -23.09
C ARG A 158 -5.01 1.20 -24.02
N THR A 159 -3.96 2.00 -23.86
CA THR A 159 -2.91 2.14 -24.87
C THR A 159 -1.56 1.61 -24.45
N GLU A 160 -1.23 1.64 -23.15
CA GLU A 160 0.15 1.46 -22.71
C GLU A 160 0.45 0.09 -22.10
N ASN A 161 -0.56 -0.78 -21.95
CA ASN A 161 -0.43 -2.09 -21.29
C ASN A 161 0.39 -2.00 -20.00
N ASN A 162 0.16 -0.96 -19.20
CA ASN A 162 0.97 -0.69 -18.02
C ASN A 162 0.51 -1.60 -16.85
N PRO A 163 1.38 -2.45 -16.28
CA PRO A 163 0.99 -3.38 -15.22
C PRO A 163 0.56 -2.67 -13.93
N ASP A 164 1.20 -1.56 -13.57
CA ASP A 164 0.81 -0.75 -12.40
C ASP A 164 -0.59 -0.15 -12.56
N ALA A 165 -0.91 0.35 -13.76
CA ALA A 165 -2.25 0.88 -14.05
C ALA A 165 -3.33 -0.22 -13.92
N PHE A 166 -3.08 -1.41 -14.47
CA PHE A 166 -3.99 -2.53 -14.33
C PHE A 166 -4.15 -2.97 -12.87
N THR A 167 -3.06 -3.09 -12.10
CA THR A 167 -3.16 -3.41 -10.68
C THR A 167 -4.00 -2.39 -9.92
N LEU A 168 -3.71 -1.09 -10.08
CA LEU A 168 -4.45 -0.03 -9.39
C LEU A 168 -5.94 -0.04 -9.75
N GLN A 169 -6.28 -0.29 -11.02
CA GLN A 169 -7.68 -0.39 -11.44
C GLN A 169 -8.41 -1.56 -10.78
N GLY A 170 -7.74 -2.71 -10.61
CA GLY A 170 -8.27 -3.84 -9.84
C GLY A 170 -8.48 -3.50 -8.37
N CYS A 171 -7.50 -2.85 -7.74
CA CYS A 171 -7.60 -2.41 -6.34
C CYS A 171 -8.74 -1.38 -6.12
N LEU A 172 -8.90 -0.40 -7.03
CA LEU A 172 -9.98 0.58 -6.96
C LEU A 172 -11.36 -0.07 -7.10
N LEU A 173 -11.50 -1.06 -7.98
CA LEU A 173 -12.74 -1.83 -8.09
C LEU A 173 -13.08 -2.55 -6.79
N LEU A 174 -12.11 -3.20 -6.13
CA LEU A 174 -12.36 -3.84 -4.84
C LEU A 174 -12.75 -2.84 -3.75
N LYS A 175 -12.04 -1.71 -3.68
CA LYS A 175 -12.32 -0.65 -2.70
C LYS A 175 -13.74 -0.10 -2.84
N ASP A 176 -14.20 0.10 -4.07
CA ASP A 176 -15.53 0.66 -4.35
C ASP A 176 -16.66 -0.38 -4.26
N GLY A 177 -16.38 -1.61 -3.79
CA GLY A 177 -17.36 -2.69 -3.72
C GLY A 177 -17.79 -3.20 -5.11
N GLY A 178 -16.93 -3.03 -6.12
CA GLY A 178 -17.14 -3.51 -7.47
C GLY A 178 -17.03 -5.03 -7.61
N SER A 179 -17.19 -5.53 -8.84
CA SER A 179 -17.15 -6.96 -9.11
C SER A 179 -15.75 -7.55 -8.89
N ALA A 180 -15.63 -8.50 -7.97
CA ALA A 180 -14.39 -9.26 -7.74
C ALA A 180 -13.88 -9.95 -9.01
N LEU A 181 -14.79 -10.42 -9.88
CA LEU A 181 -14.44 -11.02 -11.16
C LEU A 181 -13.82 -10.00 -12.13
N GLU A 182 -14.33 -8.76 -12.17
CA GLU A 182 -13.74 -7.70 -12.99
C GLU A 182 -12.36 -7.31 -12.45
N ALA A 183 -12.21 -7.16 -11.13
CA ALA A 183 -10.91 -6.92 -10.50
C ALA A 183 -9.88 -8.03 -10.82
N LEU A 184 -10.31 -9.30 -10.77
CA LEU A 184 -9.47 -10.44 -11.13
C LEU A 184 -8.96 -10.37 -12.57
N ASN A 185 -9.79 -9.91 -13.52
CA ASN A 185 -9.36 -9.72 -14.90
C ASN A 185 -8.25 -8.66 -15.00
N TYR A 186 -8.38 -7.55 -14.27
CA TYR A 186 -7.34 -6.52 -14.23
C TYR A 186 -6.02 -7.06 -13.65
N PHE A 187 -6.05 -7.84 -12.57
CA PHE A 187 -4.83 -8.47 -12.04
C PHE A 187 -4.19 -9.45 -13.02
N ASN A 188 -5.00 -10.23 -13.74
CA ASN A 188 -4.48 -11.13 -14.79
C ASN A 188 -3.86 -10.33 -15.97
N TRP A 189 -4.45 -9.20 -16.34
CA TRP A 189 -3.86 -8.32 -17.36
C TRP A 189 -2.57 -7.66 -16.88
N ALA A 190 -2.47 -7.28 -15.61
CA ALA A 190 -1.23 -6.76 -15.02
C ALA A 190 -0.08 -7.77 -15.13
N ILE A 191 -0.32 -9.03 -14.74
CA ILE A 191 0.66 -10.11 -14.84
C ILE A 191 1.06 -10.34 -16.31
N LYS A 192 0.08 -10.37 -17.22
CA LYS A 192 0.34 -10.55 -18.67
C LYS A 192 1.16 -9.39 -19.25
N ALA A 193 0.87 -8.16 -18.83
CA ALA A 193 1.62 -6.97 -19.22
C ALA A 193 3.06 -7.02 -18.73
N ALA A 194 3.27 -7.35 -17.46
CA ALA A 194 4.60 -7.46 -16.87
C ALA A 194 5.49 -8.49 -17.58
N HIS A 195 4.94 -9.67 -17.93
CA HIS A 195 5.67 -10.69 -18.68
C HIS A 195 6.13 -10.24 -20.08
N ARG A 196 5.47 -9.25 -20.69
CA ARG A 196 5.89 -8.70 -21.99
C ARG A 196 7.04 -7.72 -21.86
N ILE A 197 7.09 -6.99 -20.75
CA ILE A 197 8.13 -5.98 -20.48
C ILE A 197 9.44 -6.67 -20.09
N SER A 198 9.35 -7.71 -19.26
CA SER A 198 10.51 -8.44 -18.74
C SER A 198 10.37 -9.95 -18.98
N PRO A 199 10.63 -10.44 -20.21
CA PRO A 199 10.53 -11.87 -20.53
C PRO A 199 11.65 -12.72 -19.89
N SER A 200 12.71 -12.08 -19.37
CA SER A 200 13.98 -12.77 -19.04
C SER A 200 14.20 -13.07 -17.55
N THR A 201 13.28 -12.74 -16.64
CA THR A 201 13.40 -13.18 -15.24
C THR A 201 12.74 -14.55 -15.07
N ALA A 202 13.34 -15.56 -15.71
CA ALA A 202 13.16 -16.92 -15.23
C ALA A 202 13.63 -16.92 -13.77
N VAL A 203 12.70 -17.15 -12.84
CA VAL A 203 13.04 -17.36 -11.43
C VAL A 203 14.07 -18.49 -11.44
N PRO A 204 15.30 -18.29 -10.94
CA PRO A 204 16.27 -19.36 -10.89
C PRO A 204 15.60 -20.53 -10.19
N ALA A 205 15.63 -21.70 -10.84
CA ALA A 205 14.95 -22.89 -10.34
C ALA A 205 15.34 -23.08 -8.87
N ARG A 206 14.33 -23.09 -7.99
CA ARG A 206 14.51 -23.21 -6.54
C ARG A 206 15.39 -24.42 -6.28
N ASP A 207 16.52 -24.23 -5.60
CA ASP A 207 17.37 -25.33 -5.19
C ASP A 207 16.55 -26.24 -4.26
N PRO A 208 16.21 -27.48 -4.67
CA PRO A 208 15.41 -28.39 -3.87
C PRO A 208 16.12 -28.80 -2.57
N SER A 209 17.45 -28.64 -2.49
CA SER A 209 18.23 -28.98 -1.30
C SER A 209 18.16 -27.91 -0.19
N ASN A 210 17.72 -26.68 -0.51
CA ASN A 210 17.64 -25.60 0.47
C ASN A 210 16.36 -24.74 0.30
N PRO A 211 15.18 -25.29 0.63
CA PRO A 211 13.90 -24.62 0.40
C PRO A 211 13.73 -23.34 1.21
N THR A 212 14.53 -23.10 2.24
CA THR A 212 14.45 -21.90 3.09
C THR A 212 15.27 -20.72 2.56
N ASN A 213 16.17 -20.94 1.60
CA ASN A 213 17.07 -19.93 1.07
C ASN A 213 16.58 -19.36 -0.27
N SER A 214 15.28 -19.05 -0.37
CA SER A 214 14.75 -18.32 -1.51
C SER A 214 15.32 -16.90 -1.47
N SER A 215 16.23 -16.58 -2.38
CA SER A 215 16.69 -15.21 -2.58
C SER A 215 15.47 -14.35 -2.92
N SER A 216 15.06 -13.50 -1.99
CA SER A 216 14.02 -12.52 -2.24
C SER A 216 14.43 -11.67 -3.45
N ARG A 217 13.49 -11.44 -4.35
CA ARG A 217 13.71 -10.61 -5.54
C ARG A 217 12.96 -9.31 -5.41
N GLN A 218 13.46 -8.29 -6.10
CA GLN A 218 12.72 -7.04 -6.23
C GLN A 218 11.43 -7.27 -7.05
N PRO A 219 10.37 -6.49 -6.76
CA PRO A 219 9.18 -6.44 -7.59
C PRO A 219 9.53 -6.10 -9.06
N ARG A 220 8.89 -6.77 -10.01
CA ARG A 220 9.01 -6.52 -11.46
C ARG A 220 8.29 -5.24 -11.89
N TRP A 221 7.28 -4.82 -11.12
CA TRP A 221 6.58 -3.54 -11.24
C TRP A 221 6.18 -3.07 -9.84
N THR A 222 5.85 -1.79 -9.69
CA THR A 222 5.66 -1.14 -8.38
C THR A 222 4.59 -1.83 -7.53
N PHE A 223 3.48 -2.25 -8.15
CA PHE A 223 2.35 -2.87 -7.43
C PHE A 223 2.26 -4.40 -7.59
N GLU A 224 3.36 -5.11 -7.84
CA GLU A 224 3.34 -6.58 -8.00
C GLU A 224 2.78 -7.31 -6.76
N GLY A 225 3.24 -6.94 -5.56
CA GLY A 225 2.79 -7.54 -4.31
C GLY A 225 1.28 -7.42 -4.13
N SER A 226 0.73 -6.20 -4.26
CA SER A 226 -0.70 -5.94 -4.17
C SER A 226 -1.51 -6.68 -5.24
N CYS A 227 -0.97 -6.82 -6.45
CA CYS A 227 -1.60 -7.57 -7.53
C CYS A 227 -1.78 -9.04 -7.16
N HIS A 228 -0.69 -9.71 -6.76
CA HIS A 228 -0.73 -11.13 -6.43
C HIS A 228 -1.53 -11.41 -5.15
N LEU A 229 -1.45 -10.53 -4.15
CA LEU A 229 -2.20 -10.65 -2.90
C LEU A 229 -3.72 -10.58 -3.14
N ASN A 230 -4.20 -9.53 -3.80
CA ASN A 230 -5.63 -9.36 -4.05
C ASN A 230 -6.17 -10.41 -5.04
N ARG A 231 -5.36 -10.79 -6.05
CA ARG A 231 -5.68 -11.92 -6.92
C ARG A 231 -5.85 -13.22 -6.13
N GLY A 232 -4.94 -13.50 -5.19
CA GLY A 232 -4.99 -14.71 -4.35
C GLY A 232 -6.26 -14.78 -3.51
N ARG A 233 -6.63 -13.66 -2.86
CA ARG A 233 -7.86 -13.56 -2.05
C ARG A 233 -9.12 -13.87 -2.87
N ILE A 234 -9.28 -13.23 -4.03
CA ILE A 234 -10.43 -13.47 -4.92
C ILE A 234 -10.48 -14.93 -5.38
N LEU A 235 -9.33 -15.51 -5.75
CA LEU A 235 -9.26 -16.90 -6.19
C LEU A 235 -9.64 -17.88 -5.07
N LEU A 236 -9.23 -17.59 -3.83
CA LEU A 236 -9.58 -18.39 -2.67
C LEU A 236 -11.09 -18.34 -2.39
N GLU A 237 -11.70 -17.14 -2.46
CA GLU A 237 -13.15 -16.95 -2.34
C GLU A 237 -13.93 -17.71 -3.43
N GLN A 238 -13.34 -17.89 -4.61
CA GLN A 238 -13.89 -18.69 -5.71
C GLN A 238 -13.61 -20.21 -5.59
N GLY A 239 -13.00 -20.67 -4.50
CA GLY A 239 -12.64 -22.08 -4.29
C GLY A 239 -11.43 -22.55 -5.12
N GLN A 240 -10.70 -21.64 -5.77
CA GLN A 240 -9.52 -21.96 -6.59
C GLN A 240 -8.24 -21.96 -5.75
N ALA A 241 -8.18 -22.84 -4.75
CA ALA A 241 -7.13 -22.89 -3.74
C ALA A 241 -5.71 -22.97 -4.33
N ASP A 242 -5.48 -23.83 -5.33
CA ASP A 242 -4.14 -24.00 -5.94
C ASP A 242 -3.62 -22.72 -6.59
N LYS A 243 -4.50 -21.97 -7.27
CA LYS A 243 -4.12 -20.71 -7.92
C LYS A 243 -3.94 -19.58 -6.91
N ALA A 244 -4.70 -19.60 -5.82
CA ALA A 244 -4.52 -18.69 -4.70
C ALA A 244 -3.17 -18.93 -4.02
N LEU A 245 -2.83 -20.20 -3.74
CA LEU A 245 -1.54 -20.63 -3.19
C LEU A 245 -0.38 -20.14 -4.07
N ALA A 246 -0.46 -20.33 -5.38
CA ALA A 246 0.54 -19.82 -6.32
C ALA A 246 0.70 -18.29 -6.24
N SER A 247 -0.42 -17.56 -6.12
CA SER A 247 -0.43 -16.11 -5.93
C SER A 247 0.27 -15.69 -4.64
N PHE A 248 -0.10 -16.30 -3.51
CA PHE A 248 0.49 -15.98 -2.20
C PHE A 248 1.96 -16.40 -2.10
N THR A 249 2.35 -17.47 -2.80
CA THR A 249 3.75 -17.90 -2.91
C THR A 249 4.63 -16.81 -3.51
N VAL A 250 4.17 -16.13 -4.56
CA VAL A 250 4.91 -14.98 -5.14
C VAL A 250 5.07 -13.87 -4.10
N VAL A 251 3.99 -13.50 -3.40
CA VAL A 251 4.02 -12.41 -2.41
C VAL A 251 4.94 -12.74 -1.22
N ALA A 252 4.87 -13.97 -0.71
CA ALA A 252 5.58 -14.37 0.49
C ALA A 252 7.03 -14.78 0.21
N LEU A 253 7.26 -15.66 -0.77
CA LEU A 253 8.54 -16.34 -0.95
C LEU A 253 9.40 -15.70 -2.04
N GLU A 254 8.80 -15.03 -3.02
CA GLU A 254 9.57 -14.28 -4.02
C GLU A 254 9.78 -12.82 -3.61
N LEU A 255 8.74 -12.15 -3.09
CA LEU A 255 8.79 -10.73 -2.73
C LEU A 255 9.05 -10.46 -1.25
N ASP A 256 9.06 -11.50 -0.41
CA ASP A 256 9.32 -11.41 1.04
C ASP A 256 8.40 -10.41 1.77
N LEU A 257 7.13 -10.35 1.36
CA LEU A 257 6.14 -9.44 1.94
C LEU A 257 5.35 -10.13 3.06
N ALA A 258 5.23 -9.44 4.20
CA ALA A 258 4.57 -9.94 5.41
C ALA A 258 3.15 -10.45 5.16
N ASP A 259 2.34 -9.70 4.40
CA ASP A 259 0.97 -10.09 4.07
C ASP A 259 0.90 -11.42 3.30
N GLY A 260 1.88 -11.70 2.43
CA GLY A 260 1.95 -12.96 1.72
C GLY A 260 2.16 -14.14 2.67
N TYR A 261 3.07 -13.99 3.64
CA TYR A 261 3.32 -15.02 4.65
C TYR A 261 2.08 -15.32 5.49
N VAL A 262 1.32 -14.28 5.87
CA VAL A 262 0.05 -14.47 6.60
C VAL A 262 -0.95 -15.27 5.78
N GLU A 263 -1.15 -14.91 4.50
CA GLU A 263 -2.10 -15.64 3.66
C GLU A 263 -1.65 -17.09 3.40
N LEU A 264 -0.35 -17.35 3.21
CA LEU A 264 0.16 -18.72 3.15
C LEU A 264 -0.07 -19.50 4.44
N ALA A 265 0.21 -18.89 5.59
CA ALA A 265 0.01 -19.53 6.89
C ALA A 265 -1.45 -19.90 7.16
N LYS A 266 -2.42 -19.13 6.64
CA LYS A 266 -3.85 -19.45 6.74
C LYS A 266 -4.25 -20.69 5.93
N LEU A 267 -3.50 -21.01 4.87
CA LEU A 267 -3.76 -22.19 4.01
C LEU A 267 -3.10 -23.47 4.53
N LEU A 268 -2.16 -23.36 5.47
CA LEU A 268 -1.46 -24.50 6.05
C LEU A 268 -2.24 -25.07 7.25
N PRO A 269 -2.16 -26.40 7.50
CA PRO A 269 -2.71 -26.98 8.72
C PRO A 269 -2.09 -26.33 9.96
N ARG A 270 -2.90 -26.18 11.03
CA ARG A 270 -2.51 -25.42 12.24
C ARG A 270 -1.22 -25.94 12.89
N ASP A 271 -1.00 -27.25 12.83
CA ASP A 271 0.08 -27.94 13.54
C ASP A 271 1.37 -28.06 12.72
N THR A 272 1.41 -27.50 11.51
CA THR A 272 2.62 -27.53 10.69
C THR A 272 3.66 -26.51 11.17
N PRO A 273 4.94 -26.90 11.34
CA PRO A 273 5.99 -25.98 11.76
C PRO A 273 6.23 -24.85 10.75
N GLU A 274 5.95 -25.09 9.46
CA GLU A 274 6.02 -24.09 8.40
C GLU A 274 5.06 -22.93 8.64
N ARG A 275 3.83 -23.22 9.12
CA ARG A 275 2.83 -22.20 9.43
C ARG A 275 3.34 -21.24 10.50
N GLU A 276 3.87 -21.76 11.59
CA GLU A 276 4.44 -20.95 12.67
C GLU A 276 5.63 -20.11 12.18
N THR A 277 6.49 -20.70 11.35
CA THR A 277 7.62 -19.99 10.74
C THR A 277 7.15 -18.81 9.90
N TYR A 278 6.13 -18.97 9.06
CA TYR A 278 5.57 -17.88 8.25
C TYR A 278 4.91 -16.80 9.09
N LEU A 279 4.15 -17.18 10.12
CA LEU A 279 3.55 -16.21 11.02
C LEU A 279 4.62 -15.41 11.80
N LEU A 280 5.69 -16.05 12.26
CA LEU A 280 6.80 -15.36 12.93
C LEU A 280 7.49 -14.36 11.99
N LYS A 281 7.76 -14.75 10.75
CA LYS A 281 8.33 -13.84 9.74
C LYS A 281 7.42 -12.62 9.50
N ALA A 282 6.11 -12.85 9.33
CA ALA A 282 5.16 -11.77 9.14
C ALA A 282 5.06 -10.85 10.37
N ALA A 283 5.03 -11.42 11.58
CA ALA A 283 4.98 -10.68 12.83
C ALA A 283 6.23 -9.82 13.05
N GLN A 284 7.42 -10.35 12.75
CA GLN A 284 8.69 -9.62 12.79
C GLN A 284 8.72 -8.44 11.80
N ALA A 285 8.02 -8.58 10.67
CA ALA A 285 7.83 -7.50 9.70
C ALA A 285 6.69 -6.52 10.07
N GLY A 286 6.13 -6.63 11.29
CA GLY A 286 5.11 -5.71 11.81
C GLY A 286 3.68 -6.02 11.37
N ASN A 287 3.39 -7.21 10.84
CA ASN A 287 2.02 -7.60 10.53
C ASN A 287 1.29 -8.05 11.82
N PHE A 288 0.39 -7.19 12.31
CA PHE A 288 -0.36 -7.44 13.55
C PHE A 288 -1.37 -8.58 13.44
N GLU A 289 -1.89 -8.88 12.24
CA GLU A 289 -2.74 -10.06 12.05
C GLU A 289 -1.95 -11.35 12.33
N ALA A 290 -0.68 -11.41 11.92
CA ALA A 290 0.21 -12.51 12.24
C ALA A 290 0.42 -12.67 13.75
N CYS A 291 0.63 -11.56 14.47
CA CYS A 291 0.73 -11.56 15.94
C CYS A 291 -0.52 -12.16 16.59
N ARG A 292 -1.71 -11.77 16.12
CA ARG A 292 -2.99 -12.31 16.62
C ARG A 292 -3.12 -13.82 16.35
N LEU A 293 -2.76 -14.26 15.15
CA LEU A 293 -2.79 -15.68 14.79
C LEU A 293 -1.77 -16.51 15.59
N LEU A 294 -0.61 -15.95 15.91
CA LEU A 294 0.38 -16.55 16.82
C LEU A 294 -0.19 -16.64 18.24
N ALA A 295 -0.77 -15.57 18.75
CA ALA A 295 -1.35 -15.53 20.09
C ALA A 295 -2.40 -16.63 20.26
N LEU A 296 -3.35 -16.73 19.33
CA LEU A 296 -4.40 -17.74 19.37
C LEU A 296 -3.86 -19.16 19.15
N GLY A 297 -2.89 -19.34 18.25
CA GLY A 297 -2.27 -20.65 18.02
C GLY A 297 -1.45 -21.14 19.22
N LEU A 298 -0.74 -20.25 19.90
CA LEU A 298 0.01 -20.56 21.12
C LEU A 298 -0.92 -20.80 22.31
N ALA A 299 -2.04 -20.07 22.38
CA ALA A 299 -3.11 -20.40 23.31
C ALA A 299 -3.56 -21.84 23.06
N ASP A 300 -3.97 -22.19 21.84
CA ASP A 300 -4.37 -23.57 21.48
C ASP A 300 -3.30 -24.62 21.85
N LYS A 301 -2.01 -24.36 21.54
CA LYS A 301 -0.89 -25.26 21.93
C LYS A 301 -0.78 -25.44 23.43
N ALA A 302 -1.08 -24.42 24.24
CA ALA A 302 -1.04 -24.55 25.70
C ALA A 302 -2.06 -25.58 26.24
N PHE A 303 -3.10 -25.91 25.48
CA PHE A 303 -4.10 -26.94 25.84
C PHE A 303 -3.68 -28.35 25.43
N ASP A 304 -2.66 -28.50 24.59
CA ASP A 304 -2.26 -29.82 24.12
C ASP A 304 -1.71 -30.65 25.29
N ALA A 305 -2.49 -31.64 25.72
CA ALA A 305 -2.14 -32.52 26.83
C ALA A 305 -0.91 -33.38 26.53
N SER A 306 -0.57 -33.58 25.25
CA SER A 306 0.62 -34.32 24.83
C SER A 306 1.92 -33.53 25.08
N LEU A 307 1.84 -32.20 25.22
CA LEU A 307 3.01 -31.37 25.45
C LEU A 307 3.48 -31.40 26.93
N PRO A 308 4.80 -31.35 27.16
CA PRO A 308 5.38 -31.18 28.49
C PRO A 308 4.84 -29.93 29.19
N SER A 309 4.71 -30.00 30.52
CA SER A 309 4.17 -28.87 31.29
C SER A 309 4.96 -27.57 31.10
N VAL A 310 6.28 -27.66 30.94
CA VAL A 310 7.16 -26.49 30.72
C VAL A 310 6.83 -25.81 29.39
N ASP A 311 6.59 -26.57 28.33
CA ASP A 311 6.28 -26.02 27.01
C ASP A 311 4.89 -25.40 26.96
N ARG A 312 3.91 -25.98 27.69
CA ARG A 312 2.58 -25.36 27.84
C ARG A 312 2.64 -24.03 28.58
N VAL A 313 3.41 -23.94 29.67
CA VAL A 313 3.62 -22.68 30.40
C VAL A 313 4.29 -21.64 29.50
N ARG A 314 5.29 -22.05 28.70
CA ARG A 314 5.92 -21.15 27.71
C ARG A 314 4.91 -20.68 26.66
N ALA A 315 4.08 -21.58 26.14
CA ALA A 315 3.06 -21.24 25.15
C ALA A 315 2.05 -20.22 25.72
N ILE A 316 1.64 -20.37 26.99
CA ILE A 316 0.80 -19.39 27.72
C ILE A 316 1.45 -18.01 27.74
N MET A 317 2.72 -17.93 28.19
CA MET A 317 3.41 -16.66 28.28
C MET A 317 3.51 -15.99 26.91
N MET A 318 3.94 -16.74 25.89
CA MET A 318 4.08 -16.21 24.54
C MET A 318 2.74 -15.80 23.93
N ALA A 319 1.66 -16.53 24.19
CA ALA A 319 0.32 -16.17 23.73
C ALA A 319 -0.11 -14.80 24.27
N THR A 320 0.11 -14.57 25.56
CA THR A 320 -0.18 -13.29 26.21
C THR A 320 0.67 -12.16 25.65
N GLU A 321 1.98 -12.38 25.47
CA GLU A 321 2.88 -11.36 24.89
C GLU A 321 2.43 -10.95 23.48
N TRP A 322 2.17 -11.93 22.60
CA TRP A 322 1.73 -11.64 21.23
C TRP A 322 0.37 -10.94 21.16
N ALA A 323 -0.55 -11.25 22.09
CA ALA A 323 -1.86 -10.62 22.16
C ALA A 323 -1.76 -9.11 22.45
N GLN A 324 -0.71 -8.65 23.14
CA GLN A 324 -0.53 -7.25 23.54
C GLN A 324 0.12 -6.36 22.45
N VAL A 325 0.63 -6.95 21.36
CA VAL A 325 1.42 -6.21 20.35
C VAL A 325 0.57 -5.32 19.43
N ASP A 326 -0.73 -5.61 19.26
CA ASP A 326 -1.59 -4.87 18.33
C ASP A 326 -1.76 -3.39 18.79
N PRO A 327 -1.44 -2.38 17.94
CA PRO A 327 -1.53 -0.98 18.30
C PRO A 327 -2.98 -0.51 18.45
N ASP A 328 -3.94 -1.16 17.78
CA ASP A 328 -5.36 -0.87 17.94
C ASP A 328 -5.86 -1.46 19.26
N SER A 329 -6.27 -0.60 20.20
CA SER A 329 -6.69 -1.06 21.52
C SER A 329 -7.91 -1.97 21.48
N SER A 330 -8.86 -1.73 20.57
CA SER A 330 -10.07 -2.56 20.45
C SER A 330 -9.73 -3.95 19.93
N GLN A 331 -8.86 -4.03 18.92
CA GLN A 331 -8.39 -5.31 18.40
C GLN A 331 -7.55 -6.06 19.44
N ARG A 332 -6.65 -5.35 20.13
CA ARG A 332 -5.82 -5.89 21.21
C ARG A 332 -6.66 -6.48 22.33
N GLU A 333 -7.61 -5.71 22.87
CA GLU A 333 -8.52 -6.15 23.92
C GLU A 333 -9.34 -7.38 23.49
N GLY A 334 -9.83 -7.40 22.25
CA GLY A 334 -10.55 -8.55 21.70
C GLY A 334 -9.73 -9.83 21.63
N VAL A 335 -8.43 -9.74 21.33
CA VAL A 335 -7.53 -10.90 21.28
C VAL A 335 -7.12 -11.34 22.68
N VAL A 336 -6.82 -10.40 23.57
CA VAL A 336 -6.51 -10.69 24.98
C VAL A 336 -7.67 -11.43 25.64
N ALA A 337 -8.91 -10.95 25.44
CA ALA A 337 -10.11 -11.61 25.96
C ALA A 337 -10.24 -13.06 25.46
N GLN A 338 -10.00 -13.31 24.16
CA GLN A 338 -10.04 -14.68 23.61
C GLN A 338 -8.96 -15.59 24.20
N VAL A 339 -7.75 -15.06 24.43
CA VAL A 339 -6.65 -15.81 25.06
C VAL A 339 -6.99 -16.12 26.51
N GLU A 340 -7.53 -15.16 27.26
CA GLU A 340 -7.94 -15.34 28.66
C GLU A 340 -9.12 -16.30 28.83
N GLU A 341 -10.12 -16.22 27.94
CA GLU A 341 -11.27 -17.12 27.92
C GLU A 341 -10.81 -18.57 27.78
N LYS A 342 -9.97 -18.83 26.77
CA LYS A 342 -9.33 -20.13 26.59
C LYS A 342 -8.62 -20.55 27.87
N MET A 343 -7.76 -19.71 28.44
CA MET A 343 -7.00 -20.09 29.65
C MET A 343 -7.88 -20.35 30.88
N THR A 344 -9.01 -19.68 30.97
CA THR A 344 -9.98 -19.90 32.04
C THR A 344 -10.65 -21.27 31.89
N GLU A 345 -11.02 -21.64 30.66
CA GLU A 345 -11.53 -22.97 30.31
C GLU A 345 -10.53 -24.05 30.73
N PHE A 346 -9.23 -23.87 30.46
CA PHE A 346 -8.17 -24.80 30.89
C PHE A 346 -8.17 -25.04 32.41
N ARG A 347 -8.19 -23.95 33.18
CA ARG A 347 -8.09 -24.01 34.65
C ARG A 347 -9.31 -24.71 35.23
N ARG A 348 -10.47 -24.54 34.60
CA ARG A 348 -11.70 -25.24 34.95
C ARG A 348 -11.59 -26.74 34.68
N GLU A 349 -11.16 -27.15 33.48
CA GLU A 349 -10.97 -28.56 33.11
C GLU A 349 -9.97 -29.29 34.02
N ARG A 350 -8.92 -28.59 34.48
CA ARG A 350 -7.90 -29.13 35.39
C ARG A 350 -8.31 -29.14 36.87
N GLY A 351 -9.49 -28.60 37.22
CA GLY A 351 -9.96 -28.48 38.60
C GLY A 351 -9.11 -27.53 39.46
N TRP A 352 -8.41 -26.57 38.83
CA TRP A 352 -7.58 -25.58 39.52
C TRP A 352 -8.40 -24.39 40.03
N LEU A 353 -9.56 -24.16 39.43
CA LEU A 353 -10.59 -23.26 39.96
C LEU A 353 -11.65 -24.14 40.62
N ARG A 354 -11.59 -24.32 41.94
CA ARG A 354 -12.75 -24.80 42.71
C ARG A 354 -13.65 -23.60 42.94
N GLU A 355 -14.92 -23.75 42.56
CA GLU A 355 -15.98 -22.73 42.77
C GLU A 355 -16.13 -22.32 44.24
#